data_AF-A0A7X9B5X3-F1
#
_entry.id   AF-A0A7X9B5X3-F1
#
_cell.length_a   1.000
_cell.length_b   1.000
_cell.length_c   1.000
_cell.angle_alpha   90.00
_cell.angle_beta   90.00
_cell.angle_gamma   90.00
#
_symmetry.space_group_name_H-M   'P 1'
#
loop_
_entity.id
_entity.type
_entity.pdbx_description
1 polymer ?
#
loop_
_entity_poly.entity_id
_entity_poly.type
_entity_poly.pdbx_seq_one_letter_code
_entity_poly.pdbx_strand_id
1 'polypeptide(L)' 'AELWAYQIGGYQVCEKWLKDRRERRLELDDIIAYCRIVTALGRTMELQQQIDGLYAEVEKEILTMPSAENPC' A
#
# COMPACT_ATOMS: atom_id res chain seq x y z
N ALA A 1 12.71 -6.10 2.34
CA ALA A 1 13.01 -4.66 2.12
C ALA A 1 11.94 -3.95 1.25
N GLU A 2 10.75 -4.55 1.08
CA GLU A 2 9.68 -4.06 0.21
C GLU A 2 9.05 -2.75 0.71
N LEU A 3 8.88 -2.60 2.03
CA LEU A 3 8.35 -1.39 2.66
C LEU A 3 9.16 -0.14 2.35
N TRP A 4 10.50 -0.25 2.32
CA TRP A 4 11.35 0.89 1.95
C TRP A 4 10.99 1.37 0.56
N ALA A 5 10.79 0.46 -0.39
CA ALA A 5 10.43 0.76 -1.77
C ALA A 5 8.96 1.15 -1.96
N TYR A 6 8.14 1.17 -0.90
CA TYR A 6 6.73 1.53 -1.01
C TYR A 6 6.55 2.98 -1.47
N GLN A 7 5.78 3.15 -2.55
CA GLN A 7 5.58 4.44 -3.21
C GLN A 7 4.12 4.88 -3.12
N ILE A 8 3.93 6.17 -2.89
CA ILE A 8 2.64 6.84 -3.04
C ILE A 8 2.82 7.97 -4.04
N GLY A 9 2.15 7.84 -5.18
CA GLY A 9 2.48 8.65 -6.36
C GLY A 9 3.92 8.40 -6.80
N GLY A 10 4.66 9.47 -7.12
CA GLY A 10 6.07 9.38 -7.51
C GLY A 10 7.07 9.36 -6.35
N TYR A 11 6.61 9.20 -5.10
CA TYR A 11 7.46 9.34 -3.92
C TYR A 11 7.62 8.04 -3.14
N GLN A 12 8.87 7.66 -2.89
CA GLN A 12 9.22 6.64 -1.92
C GLN A 12 9.06 7.21 -0.51
N VAL A 13 8.03 6.77 0.22
CA VAL A 13 7.51 7.50 1.39
C VAL A 13 8.56 7.62 2.51
N CYS A 14 9.19 6.49 2.87
CA CYS A 14 10.22 6.45 3.91
C CYS A 14 11.46 7.28 3.53
N GLU A 15 11.91 7.16 2.27
CA GLU A 15 13.08 7.89 1.78
C GLU A 15 12.82 9.41 1.77
N LYS A 16 11.68 9.83 1.21
CA LYS A 16 11.30 11.24 1.14
C LYS A 16 11.21 11.85 2.53
N TRP A 17 10.56 11.18 3.48
CA TRP A 17 10.38 11.73 4.83
C TRP A 17 11.71 12.05 5.53
N LEU A 18 12.70 11.15 5.37
CA LEU A 18 14.06 11.33 5.89
C LEU A 18 14.84 12.40 5.11
N LYS A 19 14.76 12.41 3.77
CA LYS A 19 15.40 13.43 2.92
C LYS A 19 14.94 14.85 3.29
N ASP A 20 13.64 15.05 3.49
CA ASP A 20 13.05 16.35 3.84
C ASP A 20 13.53 16.87 5.21
N ARG A 21 14.17 16.02 6.03
CA ARG A 21 14.61 16.34 7.41
C ARG A 21 16.13 16.20 7.59
N ARG A 22 16.89 16.03 6.51
CA ARG A 22 18.34 15.77 6.58
C ARG A 22 19.14 16.91 7.22
N GLU A 23 18.68 18.15 7.08
CA GLU A 23 19.37 19.35 7.60
C GLU A 23 19.05 19.65 9.07
N ARG A 24 18.29 18.79 9.75
CA ARG A 24 17.96 18.96 11.17
C ARG A 24 18.16 17.68 11.96
N ARG A 25 18.42 17.82 13.26
CA ARG A 25 18.37 16.71 14.20
C ARG A 25 16.92 16.23 14.33
N LEU A 26 16.73 14.92 14.36
CA LEU A 26 15.45 14.32 14.70
C LEU A 26 15.33 14.24 16.22
N GLU A 27 14.27 14.82 16.74
CA GLU A 27 13.91 14.68 18.15
C GLU A 27 13.15 13.36 18.38
N LEU A 28 12.93 13.00 19.64
CA LEU A 28 12.25 11.75 19.98
C LEU A 28 10.87 11.64 19.30
N ASP A 29 10.12 12.74 19.25
CA ASP A 29 8.80 12.77 18.60
C ASP A 29 8.87 12.55 17.09
N ASP A 30 9.94 13.03 16.43
CA ASP A 30 10.17 12.77 15.00
C ASP A 30 10.43 11.27 14.77
N ILE A 31 11.23 10.65 15.64
CA ILE A 31 11.55 9.21 15.55
C ILE A 31 10.28 8.39 15.77
N ILE A 32 9.47 8.73 16.78
CA ILE A 32 8.19 8.07 17.05
C ILE A 32 7.24 8.22 15.84
N ALA A 33 7.16 9.43 15.26
CA ALA A 33 6.35 9.67 14.07
C ALA A 33 6.81 8.82 12.88
N TYR A 34 8.12 8.72 12.65
CA TYR A 34 8.67 7.88 11.59
C TYR A 34 8.36 6.40 11.81
N CYS A 35 8.49 5.89 13.04
CA CYS A 35 8.10 4.52 13.38
C CYS A 35 6.62 4.26 13.10
N ARG A 36 5.73 5.19 13.45
CA ARG A 36 4.30 5.08 13.15
C ARG A 36 4.02 5.05 11.66
N ILE A 37 4.72 5.86 10.86
CA ILE A 37 4.62 5.84 9.40
C ILE A 37 5.03 4.47 8.86
N VAL A 38 6.18 3.95 9.28
CA VAL A 38 6.65 2.62 8.88
C VAL A 38 5.63 1.55 9.25
N THR A 39 5.12 1.55 10.48
CA THR A 39 4.09 0.58 10.92
C THR A 39 2.82 0.69 10.08
N ALA A 40 2.33 1.90 9.81
CA ALA A 40 1.14 2.12 9.00
C ALA A 40 1.33 1.59 7.57
N LEU A 41 2.48 1.86 6.94
CA LEU A 41 2.79 1.34 5.61
C LEU A 41 2.82 -0.19 5.58
N GLY A 42 3.42 -0.82 6.60
CA GLY A 42 3.41 -2.29 6.71
C GLY A 42 1.99 -2.86 6.77
N ARG A 43 1.11 -2.27 7.58
CA ARG A 43 -0.31 -2.68 7.65
C ARG A 43 -1.06 -2.45 6.35
N THR A 44 -0.78 -1.34 5.66
CA THR A 44 -1.38 -1.05 4.35
C THR A 44 -1.02 -2.12 3.33
N MET A 45 0.26 -2.51 3.26
CA MET A 45 0.72 -3.57 2.34
C MET A 45 0.05 -4.91 2.63
N GLU A 46 -0.05 -5.29 3.91
CA GLU A 46 -0.75 -6.50 4.35
C GLU A 46 -2.23 -6.50 3.91
N LEU A 47 -2.91 -5.35 4.03
CA LEU A 47 -4.31 -5.20 3.62
C LEU A 47 -4.46 -5.23 2.09
N GLN A 48 -3.58 -4.57 1.35
CA GLN A 48 -3.60 -4.58 -0.11
C GLN A 48 -3.46 -6.01 -0.65
N GLN A 49 -2.52 -6.79 -0.13
CA GLN A 49 -2.35 -8.19 -0.53
C GLN A 49 -3.60 -9.04 -0.26
N GLN A 50 -4.29 -8.81 0.86
CA GLN A 50 -5.56 -9.48 1.17
C GLN A 50 -6.66 -9.09 0.17
N ILE A 51 -6.77 -7.80 -0.16
CA ILE A 51 -7.74 -7.31 -1.14
C ILE A 51 -7.46 -7.91 -2.53
N ASP A 52 -6.21 -7.92 -2.97
CA ASP A 52 -5.82 -8.48 -4.28
C ASP A 52 -6.19 -9.98 -4.37
N GLY A 53 -5.98 -10.72 -3.28
CA GLY A 53 -6.38 -12.13 -3.18
C GLY A 53 -7.89 -12.32 -3.29
N LEU A 54 -8.67 -11.56 -2.51
CA LEU A 54 -10.14 -11.63 -2.55
C LEU A 54 -10.70 -11.22 -3.91
N TYR A 55 -10.15 -10.17 -4.52
CA TYR A 55 -10.60 -9.69 -5.82
C TYR A 55 -10.38 -10.73 -6.92
N ALA A 56 -9.23 -11.41 -6.93
CA ALA A 56 -8.92 -12.46 -7.90
C ALA A 56 -9.86 -13.69 -7.80
N GLU A 57 -10.42 -13.95 -6.62
CA GLU A 57 -11.44 -15.00 -6.42
C GLU A 57 -12.79 -14.55 -6.97
N VAL A 58 -13.24 -13.35 -6.60
CA VAL A 58 -14.52 -12.78 -7.05
C VAL A 58 -14.56 -12.61 -8.57
N GLU A 59 -13.47 -12.16 -9.19
CA GLU A 59 -13.39 -11.96 -10.63
C GLU A 59 -13.62 -13.27 -11.42
N LYS A 60 -13.12 -14.41 -10.90
CA LYS A 60 -13.37 -15.73 -11.51
C LYS A 60 -14.84 -16.12 -11.46
N GLU A 61 -15.54 -15.81 -10.37
CA GLU A 61 -16.97 -16.07 -10.21
C GLU A 61 -17.80 -15.21 -11.18
N ILE A 62 -17.44 -13.93 -11.34
CA ILE A 62 -18.14 -13.03 -12.28
C ILE A 62 -17.94 -13.48 -13.74
N LEU A 63 -16.72 -13.87 -14.14
CA LEU A 63 -16.44 -14.30 -15.52
C LEU A 63 -17.03 -15.67 -15.88
N THR A 64 -17.39 -16.47 -14.87
CA THR A 64 -18.03 -17.79 -15.07
C THR A 64 -19.55 -17.72 -15.14
N MET A 65 -20.15 -16.55 -14.87
CA MET A 65 -21.55 -16.30 -15.24
C MET A 65 -21.60 -16.24 -16.78
N PRO A 66 -22.24 -17.21 -17.48
CA PRO A 66 -22.46 -17.04 -18.90
C PRO A 66 -23.27 -15.77 -19.06
N SER A 67 -22.73 -14.82 -19.84
CA SER A 67 -23.51 -13.70 -20.36
C SER A 67 -24.85 -14.28 -20.77
N ALA A 68 -25.93 -13.83 -20.13
CA ALA A 68 -27.27 -14.22 -20.49
C ALA A 68 -27.35 -14.12 -22.02
N GLU A 69 -27.56 -15.26 -22.67
CA GLU A 69 -27.88 -15.29 -24.09
C GLU A 69 -29.01 -14.29 -24.25
N ASN A 70 -28.74 -13.19 -24.95
CA ASN A 70 -29.74 -12.21 -25.28
C ASN A 70 -30.42 -12.73 -26.54
N PRO A 71 -31.67 -13.24 -26.49
CA PRO A 71 -32.40 -13.51 -27.71
C PRO A 71 -33.05 -12.18 -28.11
N CYS A 72 -32.29 -11.37 -28.84
CA CYS A 72 -32.83 -10.45 -29.83
C CYS A 72 -31.83 -10.22 -30.95
#